data_AF-A0A3M0IVR7-F1
#
_entry.id   AF-A0A3M0IVR7-F1
#
_cell.length_a   1.000
_cell.length_b   1.000
_cell.length_c   1.000
_cell.angle_alpha   90.00
_cell.angle_beta   90.00
_cell.angle_gamma   90.00
#
_symmetry.space_group_name_H-M   'P 1'
#
loop_
_entity.id
_entity.type
_entity.pdbx_description
1 polymer ?
#
loop_
_entity_poly.entity_id
_entity_poly.type
_entity_poly.pdbx_seq_one_letter_code
_entity_poly.pdbx_strand_id
1 'polypeptide(L)'
;MNQTSEAQISKLMLETKLSWVKCLPLALLNIRTQPHSGSGLSPSEMLYGMPYEHGMPVGHPRVEDCQIQSYLVLINKNLQELRKCGLIAQSTRLGFAIHKIQPGDKVLIKTWKETPLSPHWEGPFLILLTTDTAVRTAEKGWTHSSWVKRTEPQDSSPQWKITSTPGDLKLRIHRKTQ
;
A
#
# COMPACT_ATOMS: atom_id res chain seq x y z
N MET A 1 -1.99 0.90 -9.62
CA MET A 1 -2.48 -0.01 -10.69
C MET A 1 -3.91 0.29 -11.11
N ASN A 2 -4.86 0.50 -10.19
CA ASN A 2 -6.24 0.86 -10.55
C ASN A 2 -6.31 2.12 -11.41
N GLN A 3 -5.66 3.21 -10.98
CA GLN A 3 -5.57 4.46 -11.76
C GLN A 3 -5.07 4.23 -13.20
N THR A 4 -4.02 3.43 -13.37
CA THR A 4 -3.47 3.09 -14.70
C THR A 4 -4.48 2.31 -15.54
N SER A 5 -5.21 1.38 -14.93
CA SER A 5 -6.22 0.57 -15.61
C SER A 5 -7.40 1.41 -16.07
N GLU A 6 -7.91 2.28 -15.20
CA GLU A 6 -8.99 3.22 -15.49
C GLU A 6 -8.59 4.20 -16.60
N ALA A 7 -7.36 4.73 -16.56
CA ALA A 7 -6.85 5.64 -17.57
C ALA A 7 -6.73 4.97 -18.96
N GLN A 8 -6.19 3.75 -19.03
CA GLN A 8 -6.07 2.98 -20.27
C GLN A 8 -7.45 2.66 -20.87
N ILE A 9 -8.38 2.18 -20.03
CA ILE A 9 -9.75 1.88 -20.47
C ILE A 9 -10.44 3.14 -21.00
N SER A 10 -10.33 4.26 -20.27
CA SER A 10 -10.96 5.52 -20.68
C SER A 10 -10.44 6.00 -22.03
N LYS A 11 -9.12 5.94 -22.24
CA LYS A 11 -8.50 6.30 -23.52
C LYS A 11 -8.99 5.40 -24.66
N LEU A 12 -8.98 4.08 -24.46
CA LEU A 12 -9.44 3.12 -25.47
C LEU A 12 -10.92 3.27 -25.80
N MET A 13 -11.76 3.58 -24.82
CA MET A 13 -13.18 3.86 -25.03
C MET A 13 -13.39 5.10 -25.91
N LEU A 14 -12.59 6.16 -25.71
CA LEU A 14 -12.66 7.38 -26.53
C LEU A 14 -12.23 7.12 -27.99
N GLU A 15 -11.17 6.34 -28.19
CA GLU A 15 -10.61 6.07 -29.52
C GLU A 15 -11.47 5.07 -30.33
N THR A 16 -11.94 4.00 -29.69
CA THR A 16 -12.63 2.89 -30.37
C THR A 16 -14.16 2.96 -30.30
N LYS A 17 -14.71 3.80 -29.41
CA LYS A 17 -16.15 3.88 -29.09
C LYS A 17 -16.76 2.54 -28.64
N LEU A 18 -15.94 1.64 -28.12
CA LEU A 18 -16.38 0.34 -27.58
C LEU A 18 -16.77 0.46 -26.11
N SER A 19 -17.52 -0.54 -25.62
CA SER A 19 -17.81 -0.65 -24.18
C SER A 19 -16.56 -1.00 -23.38
N TRP A 20 -16.53 -0.60 -22.11
CA TRP A 20 -15.40 -0.88 -21.21
C TRP A 20 -15.07 -2.38 -21.11
N VAL A 21 -16.08 -3.27 -21.23
CA VAL A 21 -15.90 -4.72 -21.21
C VAL A 21 -15.03 -5.20 -22.37
N LYS A 22 -15.21 -4.62 -23.56
CA LYS A 22 -14.39 -4.93 -24.74
C LYS A 22 -13.02 -4.24 -24.68
N CYS A 23 -12.92 -3.07 -24.07
CA CYS A 23 -11.66 -2.36 -23.87
C CYS A 23 -10.78 -3.00 -22.78
N LEU A 24 -11.36 -3.71 -21.81
CA LEU A 24 -10.62 -4.28 -20.68
C LEU A 24 -9.50 -5.24 -21.10
N PRO A 25 -9.73 -6.25 -21.98
CA PRO A 25 -8.65 -7.12 -22.46
C PRO A 25 -7.53 -6.35 -23.15
N LEU A 26 -7.86 -5.31 -23.93
CA LEU A 26 -6.89 -4.47 -24.63
C LEU A 26 -6.09 -3.61 -23.66
N ALA A 27 -6.75 -3.02 -22.66
CA ALA A 27 -6.10 -2.24 -21.61
C ALA A 27 -5.13 -3.09 -20.80
N LEU A 28 -5.56 -4.31 -20.40
CA LEU A 28 -4.70 -5.24 -19.68
C LEU A 28 -3.52 -5.70 -20.52
N LEU A 29 -3.72 -5.92 -21.83
CA LEU A 29 -2.63 -6.24 -22.74
C LEU A 29 -1.61 -5.10 -22.77
N ASN A 30 -2.04 -3.86 -23.02
CA ASN A 30 -1.17 -2.70 -23.03
C ASN A 30 -0.38 -2.54 -21.73
N ILE A 31 -1.03 -2.70 -20.57
CA ILE A 31 -0.37 -2.59 -19.26
C ILE A 31 0.70 -3.67 -19.08
N ARG A 32 0.45 -4.88 -19.58
CA ARG A 32 1.38 -6.01 -19.44
C ARG A 32 2.57 -5.91 -20.38
N THR A 33 2.44 -5.25 -21.52
CA THR A 33 3.48 -5.15 -22.55
C THR A 33 4.24 -3.82 -22.49
N GLN A 34 3.71 -2.83 -21.79
CA GLN A 34 4.36 -1.54 -21.62
C GLN A 34 5.53 -1.64 -20.62
N PRO A 35 6.75 -1.21 -21.00
CA PRO A 35 7.89 -1.19 -20.10
C PRO A 35 7.70 -0.14 -18.99
N HIS A 36 8.10 -0.51 -17.77
CA HIS A 36 8.04 0.39 -16.63
C HIS A 36 9.19 1.40 -16.65
N SER A 37 8.94 2.67 -16.34
CA SER A 37 9.94 3.74 -16.43
C SER A 37 11.20 3.51 -15.59
N GLY A 38 11.06 2.86 -14.43
CA GLY A 38 12.18 2.60 -13.52
C GLY A 38 13.07 1.41 -13.91
N SER A 39 12.52 0.36 -14.54
CA SER A 39 13.28 -0.86 -14.89
C SER A 39 13.54 -1.00 -16.39
N GLY A 40 12.79 -0.28 -17.24
CA GLY A 40 12.75 -0.50 -18.69
C GLY A 40 12.11 -1.83 -19.10
N LEU A 41 11.60 -2.61 -18.14
CA LEU A 41 11.06 -3.94 -18.35
C LEU A 41 9.53 -3.93 -18.20
N SER A 42 8.85 -4.66 -19.07
CA SER A 42 7.41 -4.89 -19.00
C SER A 42 7.06 -6.04 -18.04
N PRO A 43 5.85 -6.06 -17.46
CA PRO A 43 5.39 -7.19 -16.66
C PRO A 43 5.44 -8.54 -17.39
N SER A 44 5.19 -8.54 -18.71
CA SER A 44 5.27 -9.77 -19.54
C SER A 44 6.71 -10.28 -19.64
N GLU A 45 7.68 -9.40 -19.88
CA GLU A 45 9.09 -9.75 -19.91
C GLU A 45 9.57 -10.30 -18.56
N MET A 46 9.13 -9.68 -17.46
CA MET A 46 9.47 -10.15 -16.11
C MET A 46 8.87 -11.52 -15.76
N LEU A 47 7.75 -11.90 -16.40
CA LEU A 47 7.07 -13.16 -16.14
C LEU A 47 7.60 -14.29 -17.04
N TYR A 48 7.74 -14.01 -18.33
CA TYR A 48 8.05 -15.00 -19.36
C TYR A 48 9.52 -14.98 -19.79
N GLY A 49 10.28 -13.95 -19.44
CA GLY A 49 11.70 -13.83 -19.76
C GLY A 49 11.98 -13.42 -21.20
N MET A 50 10.98 -12.90 -21.92
CA MET A 50 11.05 -12.56 -23.34
C MET A 50 10.18 -11.33 -23.65
N PRO A 51 10.56 -10.49 -24.64
CA PRO A 51 9.72 -9.41 -25.14
C PRO A 51 8.39 -9.90 -25.67
N TYR A 52 7.36 -9.08 -25.52
CA TYR A 52 6.07 -9.36 -26.14
C TYR A 52 6.09 -8.93 -27.61
N GLU A 53 5.91 -9.89 -28.52
CA GLU A 53 5.76 -9.64 -29.94
C GLU A 53 4.34 -10.00 -30.41
N HIS A 54 3.79 -9.19 -31.32
CA HIS A 54 2.48 -9.48 -31.90
C HIS A 54 2.62 -10.48 -33.04
N GLY A 55 2.26 -11.75 -32.80
CA GLY A 55 2.26 -12.78 -33.82
C GLY A 55 2.89 -14.09 -33.36
N MET A 56 3.25 -14.93 -34.32
CA MET A 56 3.96 -16.18 -34.03
C MET A 56 5.42 -15.88 -33.69
N PRO A 57 5.97 -16.45 -32.60
CA PRO A 57 7.36 -16.24 -32.23
C PRO A 57 8.29 -16.73 -33.36
N VAL A 58 9.08 -15.83 -33.93
CA VAL A 58 10.01 -16.16 -35.03
C VAL A 58 11.35 -16.61 -34.46
N GLY A 59 11.85 -17.77 -34.89
CA GLY A 59 13.13 -18.31 -34.40
C GLY A 59 13.06 -19.06 -33.07
N HIS A 60 11.85 -19.29 -32.55
CA HIS A 60 11.62 -20.09 -31.36
C HIS A 60 11.37 -21.56 -31.71
N PRO A 61 11.99 -22.52 -31.00
CA PRO A 61 11.75 -23.93 -31.24
C PRO A 61 10.30 -24.30 -30.90
N ARG A 62 9.70 -25.17 -31.71
CA ARG A 62 8.40 -25.80 -31.44
C ARG A 62 8.54 -26.78 -30.28
N VAL A 63 7.43 -27.12 -29.65
CA VAL A 63 7.42 -28.05 -28.50
C VAL A 63 7.95 -29.44 -28.88
N GLU A 64 7.80 -29.81 -30.15
CA GLU A 64 8.23 -31.09 -30.73
C GLU A 64 9.72 -31.12 -31.08
N ASP A 65 10.42 -29.98 -30.99
CA ASP A 65 11.82 -29.90 -31.38
C ASP A 65 12.73 -30.47 -30.30
N CYS A 66 13.74 -31.23 -30.71
CA CYS A 66 14.75 -31.79 -29.80
C CYS A 66 15.56 -30.73 -29.03
N GLN A 67 15.47 -29.46 -29.45
CA GLN A 67 16.18 -28.31 -28.88
C GLN A 67 15.38 -27.58 -27.78
N ILE A 68 14.18 -28.04 -27.42
CA ILE A 68 13.35 -27.35 -26.42
C ILE A 68 14.03 -27.25 -25.05
N GLN A 69 14.79 -28.26 -24.65
CA GLN A 69 15.45 -28.28 -23.34
C GLN A 69 16.53 -27.20 -23.23
N SER A 70 17.38 -27.05 -24.25
CA SER A 70 18.41 -26.00 -24.27
C SER A 70 17.78 -24.61 -24.33
N TYR A 71 16.68 -24.46 -25.06
CA TYR A 71 15.90 -23.22 -25.11
C TYR A 71 15.27 -22.84 -23.77
N LEU A 72 14.69 -23.80 -23.04
CA LEU A 72 14.14 -23.56 -21.69
C LEU A 72 15.25 -23.15 -20.70
N VAL A 73 16.44 -23.74 -20.79
CA VAL A 73 17.59 -23.32 -19.99
C VAL A 73 17.99 -21.88 -20.32
N LEU A 74 17.97 -21.49 -21.59
CA LEU A 74 18.26 -20.12 -22.02
C LEU A 74 17.23 -19.12 -21.48
N ILE A 75 15.93 -19.39 -21.62
CA ILE A 75 14.87 -18.52 -21.09
C ILE A 75 15.01 -18.36 -19.58
N ASN A 76 15.23 -19.47 -18.85
CA ASN A 76 15.38 -19.40 -17.40
C ASN A 76 16.57 -18.54 -16.99
N LYS A 77 17.71 -18.63 -17.70
CA LYS A 77 18.86 -17.74 -17.46
C LYS A 77 18.47 -16.28 -17.69
N ASN A 78 17.81 -15.97 -18.81
CA ASN A 78 17.37 -14.61 -19.12
C ASN A 78 16.42 -14.07 -18.05
N LEU A 79 15.43 -14.87 -17.66
CA LEU A 79 14.46 -14.53 -16.62
C LEU A 79 15.13 -14.20 -15.27
N GLN A 80 16.19 -14.93 -14.90
CA GLN A 80 16.96 -14.65 -13.69
C GLN A 80 17.69 -13.30 -13.78
N GLU A 81 18.30 -12.98 -14.92
CA GLU A 81 18.94 -11.68 -15.13
C GLU A 81 17.92 -10.53 -15.10
N LEU A 82 16.78 -10.67 -15.79
CA LEU A 82 15.70 -9.68 -15.79
C LEU A 82 15.14 -9.45 -14.38
N ARG A 83 15.03 -10.50 -13.55
CA ARG A 83 14.59 -10.38 -12.16
C ARG A 83 15.57 -9.59 -11.30
N LYS A 84 16.88 -9.70 -11.53
CA LYS A 84 17.89 -8.87 -10.83
C LYS A 84 17.67 -7.39 -11.14
N CYS A 85 17.46 -7.04 -12.41
CA CYS A 85 17.14 -5.68 -12.83
C CYS A 85 15.83 -5.18 -12.20
N GLY A 86 14.79 -6.03 -12.19
CA GLY A 86 13.50 -5.73 -11.59
C GLY A 86 13.56 -5.50 -10.07
N LEU A 87 14.44 -6.20 -9.35
CA LEU A 87 14.62 -6.05 -7.90
C LEU A 87 15.16 -4.67 -7.54
N ILE A 88 16.08 -4.12 -8.35
CA ILE A 88 16.65 -2.78 -8.17
C ILE A 88 15.57 -1.70 -8.30
N ALA A 89 14.58 -1.92 -9.16
CA ALA A 89 13.49 -0.97 -9.40
C ALA A 89 12.37 -1.02 -8.34
N GLN A 90 12.37 -2.02 -7.44
CA GLN A 90 11.39 -2.07 -6.35
C GLN A 90 11.73 -1.05 -5.27
N SER A 91 10.70 -0.48 -4.65
CA SER A 91 10.86 0.44 -3.52
C SER A 91 11.62 -0.26 -2.38
N THR A 92 12.76 0.28 -1.99
CA THR A 92 13.56 -0.22 -0.87
C THR A 92 12.69 -0.23 0.39
N ARG A 93 12.77 -1.30 1.17
CA ARG A 93 12.19 -1.33 2.52
C ARG A 93 12.70 -0.12 3.28
N LEU A 94 11.81 0.54 4.02
CA LEU A 94 12.20 1.66 4.86
C LEU A 94 13.27 1.19 5.84
N GLY A 95 14.44 1.83 5.82
CA GLY A 95 15.56 1.47 6.70
C GLY A 95 15.42 2.00 8.13
N PHE A 96 14.27 2.58 8.46
CA PHE A 96 13.99 3.19 9.76
C PHE A 96 12.50 3.10 10.11
N ALA A 97 12.20 3.09 11.41
CA ALA A 97 10.84 3.14 11.90
C ALA A 97 10.23 4.54 11.71
N ILE A 98 9.04 4.61 11.08
CA ILE A 98 8.30 5.87 10.88
C ILE A 98 7.79 6.43 12.23
N HIS A 99 7.72 5.59 13.25
CA HIS A 99 7.09 5.92 14.52
C HIS A 99 7.89 5.41 15.71
N LYS A 100 7.70 6.06 16.87
CA LYS A 100 8.44 5.78 18.13
C LYS A 100 7.61 4.97 19.14
N ILE A 101 6.64 4.19 18.66
CA ILE A 101 5.71 3.47 19.54
C ILE A 101 6.33 2.13 19.92
N GLN A 102 6.31 1.79 21.20
CA GLN A 102 6.87 0.53 21.69
C GLN A 102 5.78 -0.43 22.16
N PRO A 103 6.03 -1.75 22.14
CA PRO A 103 5.18 -2.70 22.84
C PRO A 103 4.97 -2.28 24.30
N GLY A 104 3.74 -2.36 24.79
CA GLY A 104 3.33 -1.86 26.10
C GLY A 104 2.75 -0.45 26.10
N ASP A 105 2.93 0.33 25.02
CA ASP A 105 2.25 1.62 24.88
C ASP A 105 0.75 1.45 24.69
N LYS A 106 -0.01 2.42 25.22
CA LYS A 106 -1.45 2.56 24.96
C LYS A 106 -1.65 3.48 23.77
N VAL A 107 -2.49 3.06 22.82
CA VAL A 107 -2.78 3.83 21.62
C VAL A 107 -4.25 3.86 21.28
N LEU A 108 -4.66 4.94 20.63
CA LEU A 108 -5.95 5.07 19.97
C LEU A 108 -5.82 4.72 18.49
N ILE A 109 -6.80 3.99 17.97
CA ILE A 109 -6.86 3.61 16.55
C ILE A 109 -8.02 4.34 15.89
N LYS A 110 -7.77 4.92 14.71
CA LYS A 110 -8.81 5.60 13.94
C LYS A 110 -9.84 4.60 13.39
N THR A 111 -11.12 4.91 13.52
CA THR A 111 -12.22 4.11 12.97
C THR A 111 -12.45 4.36 11.49
N TRP A 112 -12.90 3.31 10.80
CA TRP A 112 -13.29 3.38 9.38
C TRP A 112 -14.72 3.87 9.17
N LYS A 113 -15.61 3.62 10.14
CA LYS A 113 -17.02 3.99 10.04
C LYS A 113 -17.21 5.42 10.53
N GLU A 114 -17.56 6.30 9.61
CA GLU A 114 -17.96 7.67 9.94
C GLU A 114 -19.45 7.70 10.27
N THR A 115 -19.79 7.32 11.50
CA THR A 115 -21.14 7.55 12.03
C THR A 115 -21.26 8.98 12.56
N PRO A 116 -22.35 9.71 12.25
CA PRO A 116 -22.54 11.05 12.79
C PRO A 116 -22.44 11.05 14.32
N LEU A 117 -21.67 12.00 14.87
CA LEU A 117 -21.48 12.22 16.30
C LEU A 117 -20.81 11.07 17.09
N SER A 118 -20.21 10.09 16.41
CA SER A 118 -19.38 9.06 17.08
C SER A 118 -17.90 9.48 17.18
N PRO A 119 -17.17 9.03 18.22
CA PRO A 119 -15.73 9.25 18.28
C PRO A 119 -15.02 8.57 17.11
N HIS A 120 -14.12 9.31 16.46
CA HIS A 120 -13.29 8.80 15.35
C HIS A 120 -12.10 7.95 15.80
N TRP A 121 -11.86 7.89 17.12
CA TRP A 121 -10.72 7.20 17.72
C TRP A 121 -11.25 6.23 18.76
N GLU A 122 -10.92 4.96 18.59
CA GLU A 122 -11.24 3.88 19.52
C GLU A 122 -10.02 3.53 20.38
N GLY A 123 -10.25 3.13 21.62
CA GLY A 123 -9.23 2.72 22.57
C GLY A 123 -9.33 3.46 23.90
N PRO A 124 -8.33 3.34 24.79
CA PRO A 124 -6.94 2.94 24.51
C PRO A 124 -6.72 1.43 24.39
N PHE A 125 -5.99 1.01 23.37
CA PHE A 125 -5.54 -0.38 23.17
C PHE A 125 -4.08 -0.54 23.54
N LEU A 126 -3.74 -1.68 24.13
CA LEU A 126 -2.35 -2.04 24.42
C LEU A 126 -1.67 -2.60 23.16
N ILE A 127 -0.48 -2.11 22.86
CA ILE A 127 0.34 -2.65 21.77
C ILE A 127 1.10 -3.88 22.24
N LEU A 128 1.00 -4.95 21.45
CA LEU A 128 1.71 -6.20 21.67
C LEU A 128 2.98 -6.28 20.84
N LEU A 129 2.93 -5.81 19.58
CA LEU A 129 4.06 -5.87 18.64
C LEU A 129 4.12 -4.60 17.79
N THR A 130 5.32 -4.26 17.33
CA THR A 130 5.59 -3.12 16.45
C THR A 130 6.50 -3.53 15.31
N THR A 131 6.26 -3.00 14.11
CA THR A 131 7.17 -3.01 12.95
C THR A 131 7.53 -1.58 12.57
N ASP A 132 8.35 -1.36 11.54
CA ASP A 132 8.77 0.01 11.16
C ASP A 132 7.59 0.92 10.78
N THR A 133 6.50 0.35 10.27
CA THR A 133 5.35 1.10 9.73
C THR A 133 4.02 0.80 10.41
N ALA A 134 3.90 -0.28 11.18
CA ALA A 134 2.63 -0.72 11.74
C ALA A 134 2.78 -1.21 13.18
N VAL A 135 1.68 -1.15 13.92
CA VAL A 135 1.56 -1.69 15.28
C VAL A 135 0.51 -2.79 15.31
N ARG A 136 0.64 -3.74 16.22
CA ARG A 136 -0.33 -4.80 16.45
C ARG A 136 -0.96 -4.69 17.82
N THR A 137 -2.28 -4.64 17.87
CA THR A 137 -3.07 -4.74 19.10
C THR A 137 -3.83 -6.07 19.13
N ALA A 138 -4.23 -6.52 20.32
CA ALA A 138 -5.03 -7.73 20.46
C ALA A 138 -6.38 -7.63 19.73
N GLU A 139 -6.99 -6.45 19.76
CA GLU A 139 -8.37 -6.25 19.30
C GLU A 139 -8.51 -5.94 17.81
N LYS A 140 -7.59 -5.16 17.23
CA LYS A 140 -7.69 -4.70 15.83
C LYS A 140 -6.68 -5.37 14.89
N GLY A 141 -5.74 -6.15 15.42
CA GLY A 141 -4.68 -6.74 14.63
C GLY A 141 -3.64 -5.69 14.19
N TRP A 142 -3.13 -5.82 12.96
CA TRP A 142 -2.10 -4.91 12.41
C TRP A 142 -2.73 -3.63 11.85
N THR A 143 -2.26 -2.49 12.35
CA THR A 143 -2.70 -1.15 11.93
C THR A 143 -1.49 -0.30 11.55
N HIS A 144 -1.56 0.39 10.41
CA HIS A 144 -0.50 1.31 9.99
C HIS A 144 -0.36 2.50 10.95
N SER A 145 0.86 2.97 11.19
CA SER A 145 1.19 4.00 12.18
C SER A 145 0.48 5.34 11.94
N SER A 146 0.18 5.70 10.68
CA SER A 146 -0.56 6.93 10.37
C SER A 146 -2.00 6.94 10.89
N TRP A 147 -2.53 5.79 11.32
CA TRP A 147 -3.89 5.62 11.83
C TRP A 147 -3.92 5.43 13.34
N VAL A 148 -2.78 5.65 13.98
CA VAL A 148 -2.55 5.36 15.39
C VAL A 148 -2.09 6.63 16.09
N LYS A 149 -2.63 6.89 17.28
CA LYS A 149 -2.17 7.96 18.16
C LYS A 149 -1.75 7.39 19.50
N ARG A 150 -0.54 7.73 19.94
CA ARG A 150 -0.06 7.38 21.28
C ARG A 150 -0.87 8.12 22.34
N THR A 151 -1.19 7.43 23.41
CA THR A 151 -1.82 8.00 24.60
C THR A 151 -0.79 8.00 25.71
N GLU A 152 -0.50 9.19 26.26
CA GLU A 152 0.33 9.28 27.47
C GLU A 152 -0.46 8.72 28.66
N PRO A 153 0.20 7.99 29.58
CA PRO A 153 -0.39 7.66 30.87
C PRO A 153 -0.80 8.95 31.58
N GLN A 154 -2.09 9.11 31.87
CA GLN A 154 -2.55 10.19 32.73
C GLN A 154 -2.17 9.88 34.19
N ASP A 155 -0.91 10.10 34.55
CA ASP A 155 -0.51 10.21 35.95
C ASP A 155 -0.89 11.60 36.53
N SER A 156 -1.23 12.55 35.66
CA SER A 156 -1.81 13.83 36.06
C SER A 156 -2.98 14.19 35.13
N SER A 157 -4.19 13.78 35.49
CA SER A 157 -5.37 14.44 34.95
C SER A 157 -5.23 15.93 35.27
N PRO A 158 -5.22 16.85 34.28
CA PRO A 158 -5.17 18.27 34.58
C PRO A 158 -6.40 18.59 35.43
N GLN A 159 -6.19 18.92 36.71
CA GLN A 159 -7.27 19.24 37.63
C GLN A 159 -7.82 20.61 37.22
N TRP A 160 -8.81 20.60 36.35
CA TRP A 160 -9.54 21.78 35.94
C TRP A 160 -10.31 22.31 37.15
N LYS A 161 -9.98 23.52 37.61
CA LYS A 161 -10.70 24.16 38.72
C LYS A 161 -11.57 25.27 38.15
N ILE A 162 -12.86 25.20 38.49
CA ILE A 162 -13.82 26.27 38.22
C ILE A 162 -13.57 27.36 39.26
N THR A 163 -13.29 28.58 38.80
CA THR A 163 -13.04 29.74 39.68
C THR A 163 -14.21 30.72 39.70
N SER A 164 -15.32 30.42 39.04
CA SER A 164 -16.51 31.28 39.08
C SER A 164 -17.22 31.14 40.42
N THR A 165 -17.64 32.27 40.98
CA THR A 165 -18.49 32.34 42.16
C THR A 165 -19.92 31.90 41.83
N PRO A 166 -20.68 31.31 42.78
CA PRO A 166 -22.06 30.94 42.54
C PRO A 166 -22.90 32.19 42.22
N GLY A 167 -23.48 32.27 41.03
CA GLY A 167 -24.33 33.38 40.57
C GLY A 167 -23.77 34.19 39.39
N ASP A 168 -22.54 33.92 38.95
CA ASP A 168 -21.94 34.59 37.79
C ASP A 168 -22.26 33.84 36.49
N LEU A 169 -22.71 34.54 35.44
CA LEU A 169 -23.09 33.95 34.14
C LEU A 169 -21.87 33.59 33.27
N LYS A 170 -20.67 33.98 33.69
CA LYS A 170 -19.41 33.70 32.98
C LYS A 170 -18.62 32.59 33.67
N LEU A 171 -18.61 31.41 33.05
CA LEU A 171 -17.76 30.30 33.48
C LEU A 171 -16.29 30.59 33.13
N ARG A 172 -15.41 30.61 34.13
CA ARG A 172 -13.95 30.66 33.96
C ARG A 172 -13.33 29.37 34.49
N ILE A 173 -12.64 28.66 33.60
CA ILE A 173 -12.00 27.39 33.90
C ILE A 173 -10.50 27.58 33.74
N HIS A 174 -9.72 27.22 34.77
CA HIS A 174 -8.27 27.30 34.73
C HIS A 174 -7.66 25.89 34.83
N ARG A 175 -6.63 25.65 34.03
CA ARG A 175 -5.81 24.44 34.12
C ARG A 175 -4.78 24.65 35.22
N LYS A 176 -4.83 23.87 36.30
CA LYS A 176 -3.70 23.80 37.25
C LYS A 176 -2.51 23.15 36.53
N THR A 177 -1.51 23.95 36.19
CA THR A 177 -0.16 23.46 35.96
C THR A 177 0.50 23.30 37.32
N GLN A 178 0.98 22.09 37.60
CA GLN A 178 1.81 21.82 38.78
C GLN A 178 3.21 22.39 38.56
#